data_AF-A0A1H3ZXI8-F1
#
_entry.id   AF-A0A1H3ZXI8-F1
#
_cell.length_a   1.000
_cell.length_b   1.000
_cell.length_c   1.000
_cell.angle_alpha   90.00
_cell.angle_beta   90.00
_cell.angle_gamma   90.00
#
_symmetry.space_group_name_H-M   'P 1'
#
loop_
_entity.id
_entity.type
_entity.pdbx_description
1 polymer ?
#
loop_
_entity_poly.entity_id
_entity_poly.type
_entity_poly.pdbx_seq_one_letter_code
_entity_poly.pdbx_strand_id
1 'polypeptide(L)'
;MIEKVITESFLRTSFLKEIPENFYLREDQILTPAGAQFLSDRKIKVVTGEAAANDGVAVQRYIAVADGTTYMEKPEHLTQLTGNQLIPKDHPLIVFRGWLDRLQAEILLLQKQVVPCGAIPLRETLGELLDRTRAILRAEVVDEPLVSCVFLGMSETEIRERSHHPQKYFGLQHLEISAEMDTTVLALNRLRTLVRGAELSAVAAFSAKGGIERSDIIQALNRMSSVIYVLMLQVAQQADTSGDGMDNPVVDEIVAKVMAQFTDVKGDIPVELSARHVHLSPAAVQKLFGKELTPVRELSQPGQYLCQERVRLVGPAGTLENIAVLGPARGATQVEISATDARILGLSPPIRQSGDIQGSTGLKIVTDIDTLTIDEGLIVAARHLHMHQDDAVRLGVKDKDLVRVRIGDVRSVVFEKILIRVNENYRLAMHIDFDEGNACGWVPGMTGQLLTDRS
;
A
#
# COMPACT_ATOMS: atom_id res chain seq x y z
N MET A 1 34.21 23.07 -16.76
CA MET A 1 35.51 23.63 -17.16
C MET A 1 35.55 25.05 -16.64
N ILE A 2 36.55 25.40 -15.82
CA ILE A 2 36.72 26.77 -15.31
C ILE A 2 37.35 27.58 -16.45
N GLU A 3 36.68 28.63 -16.91
CA GLU A 3 37.18 29.51 -17.98
C GLU A 3 38.43 30.26 -17.49
N LYS A 4 39.56 30.07 -18.20
CA LYS A 4 40.84 30.76 -17.93
C LYS A 4 40.89 32.19 -18.47
N VAL A 5 39.95 32.57 -19.35
CA VAL A 5 39.93 33.89 -19.98
C VAL A 5 38.57 34.53 -19.71
N ILE A 6 38.57 35.64 -18.96
CA ILE A 6 37.37 36.39 -18.61
C ILE A 6 37.13 37.46 -19.68
N THR A 7 36.08 37.26 -20.47
CA THR A 7 35.68 38.19 -21.54
C THR A 7 34.53 39.09 -21.11
N GLU A 8 34.33 40.21 -21.81
CA GLU A 8 33.13 41.05 -21.61
C GLU A 8 31.84 40.26 -21.74
N SER A 9 31.77 39.34 -22.70
CA SER A 9 30.58 38.51 -22.93
C SER A 9 30.27 37.63 -21.72
N PHE A 10 31.30 37.04 -21.09
CA PHE A 10 31.15 36.28 -19.85
C PHE A 10 30.61 37.15 -18.71
N LEU A 11 31.13 38.36 -18.56
CA LEU A 11 30.69 39.30 -17.51
C LEU A 11 29.24 39.75 -17.71
N ARG A 12 28.83 40.02 -18.96
CA ARG A 12 27.44 40.37 -19.30
C ARG A 12 26.46 39.27 -18.93
N THR A 13 26.81 38.00 -19.17
CA THR A 13 25.99 36.86 -18.77
C THR A 13 25.97 36.67 -17.25
N SER A 14 27.11 36.87 -16.59
CA SER A 14 27.26 36.64 -15.15
C SER A 14 26.50 37.68 -14.29
N PHE A 15 26.34 38.91 -14.78
CA PHE A 15 25.67 40.00 -14.04
C PHE A 15 24.22 40.26 -14.49
N LEU A 16 23.54 39.26 -15.08
CA LEU A 16 22.16 39.39 -15.56
C LEU A 16 21.14 39.66 -14.44
N LYS A 17 21.39 39.19 -13.22
CA LYS A 17 20.45 39.28 -12.08
C LYS A 17 20.87 40.32 -11.04
N GLU A 18 22.16 40.53 -10.85
CA GLU A 18 22.71 41.43 -9.83
C GLU A 18 24.10 41.92 -10.28
N ILE A 19 24.39 43.21 -10.05
CA ILE A 19 25.67 43.82 -10.38
C ILE A 19 26.47 43.95 -9.07
N PRO A 20 27.56 43.19 -8.88
CA PRO A 20 28.35 43.25 -7.66
C PRO A 20 29.23 44.52 -7.62
N GLU A 21 29.59 44.98 -6.42
CA GLU A 21 30.52 46.10 -6.25
C GLU A 21 31.99 45.73 -6.55
N ASN A 22 32.34 44.45 -6.34
CA ASN A 22 33.69 43.92 -6.56
C ASN A 22 33.65 42.68 -7.46
N PHE A 23 34.59 42.56 -8.38
CA PHE A 23 34.82 41.38 -9.20
C PHE A 23 36.18 40.76 -8.86
N TYR A 24 36.17 39.51 -8.41
CA TYR A 24 37.36 38.82 -7.96
C TYR A 24 37.97 38.01 -9.11
N LEU A 25 39.22 38.33 -9.46
CA LEU A 25 39.97 37.65 -10.51
C LEU A 25 41.01 36.73 -9.89
N ARG A 26 40.96 35.43 -10.22
CA ARG A 26 41.94 34.44 -9.75
C ARG A 26 43.28 34.60 -10.47
N GLU A 27 44.37 34.15 -9.86
CA GLU A 27 45.71 34.26 -10.43
C GLU A 27 45.89 33.48 -11.76
N ASP A 28 45.08 32.44 -11.98
CA ASP A 28 45.08 31.64 -13.20
C ASP A 28 44.14 32.18 -14.29
N GLN A 29 43.48 33.32 -14.04
CA GLN A 29 42.50 33.93 -14.93
C GLN A 29 43.03 35.20 -15.59
N ILE A 30 42.84 35.29 -16.91
CA ILE A 30 43.24 36.45 -17.71
C ILE A 30 41.99 37.28 -18.02
N LEU A 31 41.97 38.53 -17.55
CA LEU A 31 40.92 39.50 -17.90
C LEU A 31 41.24 40.16 -19.25
N THR A 32 40.32 40.09 -20.21
CA THR A 32 40.53 40.76 -21.50
C THR A 32 40.40 42.28 -21.37
N PRO A 33 41.03 43.09 -22.25
CA PRO A 33 40.90 44.54 -22.23
C PRO A 33 39.45 45.02 -22.30
N ALA A 34 38.62 44.36 -23.11
CA ALA A 34 37.17 44.63 -23.19
C ALA A 34 36.43 44.30 -21.89
N GLY A 35 36.81 43.21 -21.20
CA GLY A 35 36.26 42.86 -19.89
C GLY A 35 36.66 43.87 -18.80
N ALA A 36 37.91 44.35 -18.80
CA ALA A 36 38.37 45.38 -17.88
C ALA A 36 37.64 46.71 -18.07
N GLN A 37 37.43 47.13 -19.32
CA GLN A 37 36.65 48.33 -19.64
C GLN A 37 35.21 48.20 -19.15
N PHE A 38 34.57 47.05 -19.38
CA PHE A 38 33.20 46.79 -18.93
C PHE A 38 33.03 46.87 -17.40
N LEU A 39 33.99 46.35 -16.63
CA LEU A 39 33.98 46.46 -15.17
C LEU A 39 34.17 47.92 -14.70
N SER A 40 35.08 48.65 -15.35
CA SER A 40 35.32 50.07 -15.08
C SER A 40 34.09 50.94 -15.35
N ASP A 41 33.42 50.75 -16.50
CA ASP A 41 32.23 51.50 -16.88
C ASP A 41 31.07 51.32 -15.88
N ARG A 42 31.02 50.15 -15.24
CA ARG A 42 30.02 49.82 -14.20
C ARG A 42 30.49 50.09 -12.78
N LYS A 43 31.66 50.72 -12.60
CA LYS A 43 32.27 51.02 -11.29
C LYS A 43 32.51 49.79 -10.41
N ILE A 44 32.75 48.63 -11.04
CA ILE A 44 33.03 47.36 -10.35
C ILE A 44 34.53 47.27 -10.13
N LYS A 45 34.98 47.14 -8.88
CA LYS A 45 36.42 47.08 -8.57
C LYS A 45 36.96 45.68 -8.82
N VAL A 46 38.07 45.58 -9.56
CA VAL A 46 38.77 44.31 -9.78
C VAL A 46 39.72 44.03 -8.61
N VAL A 47 39.54 42.89 -7.95
CA VAL A 47 40.40 42.46 -6.84
C VAL A 47 41.18 41.22 -7.27
N THR A 48 42.52 41.28 -7.22
CA THR A 48 43.46 40.20 -7.61
C THR A 48 44.23 39.67 -6.39
N GLY A 49 44.32 38.35 -6.23
CA GLY A 49 45.13 37.67 -5.20
C GLY A 49 44.34 36.67 -4.34
N GLU A 50 45.05 35.81 -3.59
CA GLU A 50 44.54 34.70 -2.76
C GLU A 50 43.50 35.09 -1.69
N ALA A 51 43.16 36.37 -1.56
CA ALA A 51 42.03 36.87 -0.76
C ALA A 51 40.66 36.77 -1.47
N ALA A 52 40.59 36.11 -2.64
CA ALA A 52 39.36 35.83 -3.39
C ALA A 52 38.70 34.48 -3.04
N ALA A 53 38.87 34.01 -1.82
CA ALA A 53 38.21 32.79 -1.32
C ALA A 53 37.79 32.95 0.14
N ASN A 54 37.10 34.04 0.50
CA ASN A 54 36.24 34.08 1.68
C ASN A 54 35.36 35.33 1.64
N ASP A 55 34.18 35.17 1.04
CA ASP A 55 32.90 35.81 1.39
C ASP A 55 31.85 35.25 0.40
N GLY A 56 30.85 34.45 0.77
CA GLY A 56 30.47 33.92 2.07
C GLY A 56 29.48 32.76 1.87
N VAL A 57 29.98 31.54 1.80
CA VAL A 57 29.22 30.37 2.22
C VAL A 57 29.87 29.93 3.51
N ALA A 58 29.23 30.22 4.64
CA ALA A 58 29.66 29.68 5.92
C ALA A 58 29.74 28.16 5.76
N VAL A 59 30.96 27.60 5.73
CA VAL A 59 31.13 26.15 5.65
C VAL A 59 30.58 25.60 6.96
N GLN A 60 29.38 25.02 6.89
CA GLN A 60 28.58 24.71 8.06
C GLN A 60 29.24 23.57 8.83
N ARG A 61 29.91 23.92 9.93
CA ARG A 61 30.64 22.96 10.77
C ARG A 61 29.65 22.21 11.66
N TYR A 62 29.51 20.91 11.42
CA TYR A 62 28.67 20.02 12.20
C TYR A 62 29.43 19.44 13.41
N ILE A 63 28.72 19.12 14.50
CA ILE A 63 29.29 18.58 15.74
C ILE A 63 28.47 17.36 16.18
N ALA A 64 29.08 16.18 16.31
CA ALA A 64 28.41 15.00 16.85
C ALA A 64 28.22 15.14 18.37
N VAL A 65 27.00 14.90 18.86
CA VAL A 65 26.64 15.07 20.28
C VAL A 65 27.29 14.00 21.17
N ALA A 66 27.53 12.80 20.65
CA ALA A 66 28.03 11.67 21.43
C ALA A 66 29.50 11.83 21.87
N ASP A 67 30.34 12.40 21.01
CA ASP A 67 31.80 12.43 21.20
C ASP A 67 32.43 13.81 20.91
N GLY A 68 31.64 14.79 20.42
CA GLY A 68 32.12 16.12 20.05
C GLY A 68 32.85 16.19 18.71
N THR A 69 32.87 15.10 17.93
CA THR A 69 33.58 15.04 16.65
C THR A 69 33.00 16.06 15.66
N THR A 70 33.87 16.85 15.03
CA THR A 70 33.43 17.88 14.10
C THR A 70 33.55 17.45 12.64
N TYR A 71 32.50 17.67 11.86
CA TYR A 71 32.44 17.29 10.45
C TYR A 71 32.24 18.52 9.57
N MET A 72 32.93 18.55 8.43
CA MET A 72 32.75 19.56 7.39
C MET A 72 31.63 19.19 6.42
N GLU A 73 31.41 17.89 6.21
CA GLU A 73 30.30 17.32 5.47
C GLU A 73 29.56 16.32 6.36
N LYS A 74 28.22 16.32 6.33
CA LYS A 74 27.41 15.45 7.18
C LYS A 74 27.57 13.97 6.77
N PRO A 75 28.07 13.09 7.64
CA PRO A 75 28.15 11.66 7.35
C PRO A 75 26.77 11.03 7.14
N GLU A 76 26.67 10.04 6.26
CA GLU A 76 25.38 9.45 5.86
C GLU A 76 24.63 8.77 7.02
N HIS A 77 25.34 8.18 7.99
CA HIS A 77 24.75 7.50 9.14
C HIS A 77 24.28 8.48 10.24
N LEU A 78 24.60 9.78 10.12
CA LEU A 78 24.20 10.82 11.06
C LEU A 78 23.11 11.71 10.48
N THR A 79 22.34 12.32 11.37
CA THR A 79 21.33 13.32 11.03
C THR A 79 21.39 14.48 12.00
N GLN A 80 20.78 15.59 11.61
CA GLN A 80 20.79 16.84 12.36
C GLN A 80 19.75 16.78 13.48
N LEU A 81 20.19 16.98 14.73
CA LEU A 81 19.31 17.09 15.88
C LEU A 81 18.71 18.50 15.95
N THR A 82 19.55 19.51 16.15
CA THR A 82 19.21 20.94 16.16
C THR A 82 20.44 21.76 15.75
N GLY A 83 20.25 22.91 15.09
CA GLY A 83 21.38 23.79 14.73
C GLY A 83 22.46 23.07 13.92
N ASN A 84 23.67 22.94 14.44
CA ASN A 84 24.77 22.21 13.81
C ASN A 84 25.08 20.85 14.48
N GLN A 85 24.23 20.39 15.40
CA GLN A 85 24.42 19.16 16.15
C GLN A 85 23.97 17.93 15.35
N LEU A 86 24.78 16.87 15.37
CA LEU A 86 24.51 15.60 14.71
C LEU A 86 24.35 14.47 15.72
N ILE A 87 23.41 13.57 15.41
CA ILE A 87 23.17 12.33 16.13
C ILE A 87 22.96 11.17 15.16
N PRO A 88 23.17 9.91 15.61
CA PRO A 88 22.84 8.74 14.83
C PRO A 88 21.37 8.73 14.39
N LYS A 89 21.10 8.19 13.19
CA LYS A 89 19.74 8.12 12.63
C LYS A 89 18.79 7.21 13.40
N ASP A 90 19.31 6.28 14.19
CA ASP A 90 18.56 5.37 15.07
C ASP A 90 18.33 5.96 16.48
N HIS A 91 18.77 7.19 16.73
CA HIS A 91 18.56 7.85 18.00
C HIS A 91 17.05 7.98 18.32
N PRO A 92 16.59 7.69 19.56
CA PRO A 92 15.16 7.67 19.92
C PRO A 92 14.37 8.93 19.55
N LEU A 93 14.96 10.13 19.70
CA LEU A 93 14.34 11.39 19.26
C LEU A 93 14.11 11.44 17.74
N ILE A 94 15.05 10.94 16.93
CA ILE A 94 14.91 10.92 15.47
C ILE A 94 13.83 9.93 15.05
N VAL A 95 13.80 8.75 15.69
CA VAL A 95 12.74 7.77 15.50
C VAL A 95 11.38 8.37 15.83
N PHE A 96 11.27 9.10 16.95
CA PHE A 96 10.06 9.80 17.35
C PHE A 96 9.62 10.85 16.33
N ARG A 97 10.54 11.68 15.82
CA ARG A 97 10.23 12.63 14.74
C ARG A 97 9.72 11.93 13.49
N GLY A 98 10.31 10.80 13.11
CA GLY A 98 9.82 9.98 12.00
C GLY A 98 8.39 9.46 12.20
N TRP A 99 8.01 9.11 13.43
CA TRP A 99 6.63 8.76 13.77
C TRP A 99 5.67 9.96 13.63
N LEU A 100 6.08 11.16 14.05
CA LEU A 100 5.28 12.37 13.88
C LEU A 100 5.10 12.72 12.40
N ASP A 101 6.15 12.58 11.57
CA ASP A 101 6.07 12.81 10.13
C ASP A 101 5.12 11.82 9.46
N ARG A 102 5.21 10.53 9.81
CA ARG A 102 4.27 9.51 9.34
C ARG A 102 2.83 9.82 9.75
N LEU A 103 2.62 10.27 10.98
CA LEU A 103 1.30 10.66 11.48
C LEU A 103 0.74 11.85 10.69
N GLN A 104 1.53 12.89 10.42
CA GLN A 104 1.11 14.03 9.60
C GLN A 104 0.69 13.59 8.18
N ALA A 105 1.48 12.71 7.54
CA ALA A 105 1.17 12.20 6.21
C ALA A 105 -0.16 11.42 6.19
N GLU A 106 -0.40 10.58 7.19
CA GLU A 106 -1.66 9.83 7.30
C GLU A 106 -2.86 10.76 7.52
N ILE A 107 -2.73 11.76 8.39
CA ILE A 107 -3.80 12.74 8.64
C ILE A 107 -4.15 13.48 7.36
N LEU A 108 -3.15 13.96 6.61
CA LEU A 108 -3.36 14.67 5.34
C LEU A 108 -4.06 13.79 4.29
N LEU A 109 -3.66 12.52 4.20
CA LEU A 109 -4.29 11.59 3.28
C LEU A 109 -5.75 11.34 3.67
N LEU A 110 -6.02 11.10 4.96
CA LEU A 110 -7.37 10.89 5.44
C LEU A 110 -8.23 12.14 5.23
N GLN A 111 -7.70 13.34 5.49
CA GLN A 111 -8.39 14.61 5.19
C GLN A 111 -8.78 14.75 3.71
N LYS A 112 -7.96 14.20 2.81
CA LYS A 112 -8.24 14.23 1.37
C LYS A 112 -9.33 13.22 0.97
N GLN A 113 -9.40 12.10 1.67
CA GLN A 113 -10.32 10.98 1.38
C GLN A 113 -11.69 11.13 2.05
N VAL A 114 -11.75 11.80 3.20
CA VAL A 114 -12.98 11.95 3.97
C VAL A 114 -14.05 12.73 3.19
N VAL A 115 -15.21 12.09 3.03
CA VAL A 115 -16.46 12.69 2.55
C VAL A 115 -17.25 13.20 3.77
N PRO A 116 -18.05 14.29 3.66
CA PRO A 116 -18.90 14.74 4.76
C PRO A 116 -19.76 13.60 5.34
N CYS A 117 -19.58 13.31 6.62
CA CYS A 117 -20.30 12.28 7.35
C CYS A 117 -21.31 12.95 8.28
N GLY A 118 -22.54 13.13 7.79
CA GLY A 118 -23.62 13.79 8.53
C GLY A 118 -23.21 15.16 9.10
N ALA A 119 -23.41 15.34 10.41
CA ALA A 119 -23.05 16.57 11.13
C ALA A 119 -21.63 16.54 11.73
N ILE A 120 -20.81 15.51 11.48
CA ILE A 120 -19.48 15.38 12.07
C ILE A 120 -18.49 16.23 11.25
N PRO A 121 -17.84 17.24 11.85
CA PRO A 121 -16.84 18.07 11.17
C PRO A 121 -15.50 17.33 11.07
N LEU A 122 -15.50 16.17 10.38
CA LEU A 122 -14.39 15.22 10.41
C LEU A 122 -13.12 15.80 9.79
N ARG A 123 -13.26 16.55 8.69
CA ARG A 123 -12.14 17.19 7.99
C ARG A 123 -11.48 18.27 8.84
N GLU A 124 -12.29 19.09 9.51
CA GLU A 124 -11.85 20.14 10.43
C GLU A 124 -11.14 19.53 11.63
N THR A 125 -11.69 18.45 12.21
CA THR A 125 -11.09 17.77 13.36
C THR A 125 -9.75 17.14 13.01
N LEU A 126 -9.63 16.53 11.83
CA LEU A 126 -8.35 16.06 11.32
C LEU A 126 -7.36 17.22 11.13
N GLY A 127 -7.84 18.42 10.82
CA GLY A 127 -7.03 19.64 10.75
C GLY A 127 -6.47 20.02 12.12
N GLU A 128 -7.30 20.00 13.17
CA GLU A 128 -6.84 20.21 14.54
C GLU A 128 -5.80 19.16 14.96
N LEU A 129 -5.98 17.89 14.60
CA LEU A 129 -5.01 16.82 14.87
C LEU A 129 -3.68 17.03 14.13
N LEU A 130 -3.72 17.52 12.89
CA LEU A 130 -2.54 17.86 12.10
C LEU A 130 -1.77 19.00 12.76
N ASP A 131 -2.46 20.08 13.12
CA ASP A 131 -1.85 21.25 13.76
C ASP A 131 -1.28 20.89 15.12
N ARG A 132 -1.93 20.01 15.88
CA ARG A 132 -1.37 19.48 17.13
C ARG A 132 -0.11 18.66 16.91
N THR A 133 -0.08 17.81 15.89
CA THR A 133 1.11 17.00 15.56
C THR A 133 2.30 17.90 15.22
N ARG A 134 2.07 18.97 14.45
CA ARG A 134 3.07 19.98 14.13
C ARG A 134 3.53 20.77 15.36
N ALA A 135 2.60 21.11 16.25
CA ALA A 135 2.93 21.78 17.51
C ALA A 135 3.80 20.91 18.41
N ILE A 136 3.52 19.60 18.49
CA ILE A 136 4.37 18.63 19.21
C ILE A 136 5.78 18.60 18.63
N LEU A 137 5.92 18.48 17.31
CA LEU A 137 7.22 18.49 16.65
C LEU A 137 7.98 19.79 16.91
N ARG A 138 7.33 20.94 16.77
CA ARG A 138 7.94 22.26 17.07
C ARG A 138 8.38 22.34 18.52
N ALA A 139 7.53 21.96 19.46
CA ALA A 139 7.80 22.01 20.90
C ALA A 139 8.97 21.10 21.29
N GLU A 140 9.14 19.97 20.62
CA GLU A 140 10.32 19.11 20.79
C GLU A 140 11.58 19.74 20.18
N VAL A 141 11.52 20.19 18.92
CA VAL A 141 12.71 20.73 18.21
C VAL A 141 13.23 22.02 18.86
N VAL A 142 12.34 22.89 19.35
CA VAL A 142 12.70 24.18 19.95
C VAL A 142 12.88 24.07 21.47
N ASP A 143 12.56 22.91 22.05
CA ASP A 143 12.58 22.67 23.50
C ASP A 143 11.70 23.64 24.31
N GLU A 144 10.49 23.88 23.81
CA GLU A 144 9.47 24.69 24.47
C GLU A 144 8.36 23.79 25.06
N PRO A 145 7.75 24.16 26.20
CA PRO A 145 6.56 23.47 26.72
C PRO A 145 5.42 23.46 25.72
N LEU A 146 4.78 22.31 25.54
CA LEU A 146 3.62 22.18 24.66
C LEU A 146 2.39 22.78 25.33
N VAL A 147 1.88 23.89 24.77
CA VAL A 147 0.67 24.57 25.25
C VAL A 147 -0.54 23.63 25.17
N SER A 148 -1.44 23.66 26.15
CA SER A 148 -2.69 22.88 26.09
C SER A 148 -3.59 23.38 24.96
N CYS A 149 -4.40 22.48 24.40
CA CYS A 149 -5.37 22.85 23.37
C CYS A 149 -6.71 22.17 23.62
N VAL A 150 -7.76 22.82 23.14
CA VAL A 150 -9.12 22.29 23.10
C VAL A 150 -9.27 21.55 21.77
N PHE A 151 -9.84 20.36 21.79
CA PHE A 151 -10.14 19.57 20.59
C PHE A 151 -11.65 19.43 20.47
N LEU A 152 -12.22 19.63 19.28
CA LEU A 152 -13.68 19.52 19.06
C LEU A 152 -14.52 20.44 19.98
N GLY A 153 -13.95 21.56 20.45
CA GLY A 153 -14.59 22.41 21.46
C GLY A 153 -14.69 21.77 22.87
N MET A 154 -14.08 20.60 23.09
CA MET A 154 -14.09 19.86 24.35
C MET A 154 -12.75 19.98 25.10
N SER A 155 -12.84 20.02 26.42
CA SER A 155 -11.66 19.95 27.29
C SER A 155 -11.04 18.54 27.30
N GLU A 156 -9.77 18.43 27.71
CA GLU A 156 -9.10 17.13 27.84
C GLU A 156 -9.83 16.17 28.80
N THR A 157 -10.38 16.72 29.90
CA THR A 157 -11.18 15.97 30.88
C THR A 157 -12.44 15.42 30.25
N GLU A 158 -13.12 16.23 29.43
CA GLU A 158 -14.35 15.84 28.76
C GLU A 158 -14.12 14.76 27.70
N ILE A 159 -13.06 14.88 26.89
CA ILE A 159 -12.64 13.84 25.94
C ILE A 159 -12.34 12.52 26.66
N ARG A 160 -11.68 12.60 27.81
CA ARG A 160 -11.41 11.42 28.65
C ARG A 160 -12.70 10.80 29.17
N GLU A 161 -13.61 11.60 29.70
CA GLU A 161 -14.88 11.08 30.24
C GLU A 161 -15.69 10.36 29.15
N ARG A 162 -15.83 10.98 27.97
CA ARG A 162 -16.58 10.43 26.83
C ARG A 162 -15.95 9.16 26.26
N SER A 163 -14.62 9.10 26.16
CA SER A 163 -13.92 7.91 25.66
C SER A 163 -13.99 6.70 26.61
N HIS A 164 -14.04 6.93 27.94
CA HIS A 164 -14.18 5.86 28.94
C HIS A 164 -15.62 5.40 29.17
N HIS A 165 -16.63 6.21 28.83
CA HIS A 165 -18.04 5.90 29.09
C HIS A 165 -18.87 5.96 27.81
N PRO A 166 -18.54 5.18 26.76
CA PRO A 166 -19.19 5.28 25.46
C PRO A 166 -20.71 5.08 25.55
N GLN A 167 -21.18 4.19 26.43
CA GLN A 167 -22.60 3.92 26.60
C GLN A 167 -23.39 5.14 27.10
N LYS A 168 -22.78 5.95 27.98
CA LYS A 168 -23.40 7.16 28.56
C LYS A 168 -23.57 8.27 27.52
N TYR A 169 -22.62 8.42 26.59
CA TYR A 169 -22.54 9.57 25.70
C TYR A 169 -22.95 9.28 24.25
N PHE A 170 -22.78 8.04 23.79
CA PHE A 170 -23.05 7.63 22.41
C PHE A 170 -24.07 6.49 22.32
N GLY A 171 -24.51 5.92 23.46
CA GLY A 171 -25.42 4.77 23.47
C GLY A 171 -24.80 3.45 23.00
N LEU A 172 -23.49 3.44 22.75
CA LEU A 172 -22.73 2.30 22.26
C LEU A 172 -21.89 1.67 23.37
N GLN A 173 -21.68 0.36 23.29
CA GLN A 173 -20.60 -0.30 24.04
C GLN A 173 -19.23 0.12 23.48
N HIS A 174 -18.14 -0.31 24.13
CA HIS A 174 -16.82 -0.18 23.51
C HIS A 174 -16.80 -0.91 22.15
N LEU A 175 -16.19 -0.28 21.15
CA LEU A 175 -16.17 -0.82 19.79
C LEU A 175 -15.27 -2.05 19.71
N GLU A 176 -15.83 -3.17 19.26
CA GLU A 176 -15.07 -4.33 18.79
C GLU A 176 -14.81 -4.15 17.29
N ILE A 177 -13.55 -3.87 16.94
CA ILE A 177 -13.18 -3.55 15.55
C ILE A 177 -13.24 -4.82 14.70
N SER A 178 -14.08 -4.81 13.67
CA SER A 178 -14.22 -5.90 12.70
C SER A 178 -14.18 -5.40 11.26
N ALA A 179 -13.97 -6.30 10.29
CA ALA A 179 -13.81 -5.94 8.89
C ALA A 179 -15.10 -5.39 8.24
N GLU A 180 -16.24 -5.64 8.87
CA GLU A 180 -17.58 -5.25 8.42
C GLU A 180 -17.95 -3.81 8.84
N MET A 181 -17.12 -3.15 9.64
CA MET A 181 -17.37 -1.77 10.08
C MET A 181 -17.15 -0.77 8.94
N ASP A 182 -17.80 0.39 9.07
CA ASP A 182 -17.64 1.52 8.15
C ASP A 182 -16.16 1.88 7.90
N THR A 183 -15.81 2.10 6.63
CA THR A 183 -14.44 2.38 6.18
C THR A 183 -13.84 3.59 6.90
N THR A 184 -14.65 4.59 7.24
CA THR A 184 -14.21 5.77 8.01
C THR A 184 -13.85 5.38 9.45
N VAL A 185 -14.62 4.49 10.08
CA VAL A 185 -14.29 3.94 11.41
C VAL A 185 -12.98 3.16 11.36
N LEU A 186 -12.77 2.34 10.33
CA LEU A 186 -11.53 1.59 10.13
C LEU A 186 -10.32 2.50 9.89
N ALA A 187 -10.47 3.53 9.06
CA ALA A 187 -9.44 4.53 8.79
C ALA A 187 -9.09 5.34 10.06
N LEU A 188 -10.09 5.73 10.84
CA LEU A 188 -9.87 6.38 12.14
C LEU A 188 -9.19 5.45 13.13
N ASN A 189 -9.53 4.16 13.16
CA ASN A 189 -8.83 3.19 14.00
C ASN A 189 -7.35 3.06 13.59
N ARG A 190 -7.04 3.01 12.29
CA ARG A 190 -5.65 3.03 11.78
C ARG A 190 -4.92 4.30 12.24
N LEU A 191 -5.56 5.46 12.15
CA LEU A 191 -4.97 6.71 12.63
C LEU A 191 -4.69 6.65 14.15
N ARG A 192 -5.64 6.10 14.92
CA ARG A 192 -5.49 5.91 16.37
C ARG A 192 -4.29 5.02 16.72
N THR A 193 -4.06 3.93 16.00
CA THR A 193 -2.92 3.05 16.26
C THR A 193 -1.59 3.72 15.92
N LEU A 194 -1.53 4.58 14.90
CA LEU A 194 -0.35 5.38 14.59
C LEU A 194 -0.04 6.40 15.69
N VAL A 195 -1.05 7.08 16.25
CA VAL A 195 -0.86 7.97 17.40
C VAL A 195 -0.30 7.22 18.60
N ARG A 196 -0.79 6.01 18.88
CA ARG A 196 -0.24 5.15 19.95
C ARG A 196 1.19 4.72 19.67
N GLY A 197 1.56 4.47 18.41
CA GLY A 197 2.94 4.21 18.01
C GLY A 197 3.85 5.42 18.29
N ALA A 198 3.40 6.62 17.93
CA ALA A 198 4.11 7.86 18.23
C ALA A 198 4.24 8.10 19.74
N GLU A 199 3.20 7.81 20.53
CA GLU A 199 3.21 7.88 22.00
C GLU A 199 4.28 6.96 22.59
N LEU A 200 4.33 5.70 22.18
CA LEU A 200 5.35 4.75 22.65
C LEU A 200 6.77 5.18 22.25
N SER A 201 6.92 5.71 21.04
CA SER A 201 8.20 6.28 20.60
C SER A 201 8.59 7.53 21.40
N ALA A 202 7.64 8.36 21.81
CA ALA A 202 7.90 9.51 22.68
C ALA A 202 8.36 9.05 24.07
N VAL A 203 7.70 8.04 24.65
CA VAL A 203 8.13 7.44 25.92
C VAL A 203 9.57 6.93 25.80
N ALA A 204 9.91 6.21 24.74
CA ALA A 204 11.28 5.75 24.51
C ALA A 204 12.28 6.92 24.36
N ALA A 205 11.86 8.03 23.73
CA ALA A 205 12.72 9.18 23.50
C ALA A 205 12.96 10.05 24.73
N PHE A 206 11.98 10.13 25.65
CA PHE A 206 12.00 11.04 26.80
C PHE A 206 12.15 10.35 28.15
N SER A 207 12.37 9.03 28.18
CA SER A 207 12.67 8.28 29.40
C SER A 207 14.16 8.38 29.73
N ALA A 208 14.54 9.26 30.64
CA ALA A 208 15.92 9.44 31.10
C ALA A 208 16.07 9.06 32.58
N LYS A 209 17.06 8.19 32.91
CA LYS A 209 17.56 7.80 34.25
C LYS A 209 16.60 8.04 35.44
N GLY A 210 15.39 7.46 35.37
CA GLY A 210 14.41 7.46 36.47
C GLY A 210 13.27 8.49 36.39
N GLY A 211 13.14 9.24 35.29
CA GLY A 211 12.05 10.20 35.07
C GLY A 211 11.65 10.37 33.60
N ILE A 212 10.55 11.08 33.37
CA ILE A 212 10.04 11.44 32.03
C ILE A 212 10.19 12.95 31.86
N GLU A 213 11.01 13.40 30.91
CA GLU A 213 11.30 14.82 30.70
C GLU A 213 10.15 15.57 30.02
N ARG A 214 9.55 15.00 28.97
CA ARG A 214 8.49 15.61 28.16
C ARG A 214 7.13 14.96 28.36
N SER A 215 6.68 14.97 29.61
CA SER A 215 5.36 14.43 29.97
C SER A 215 4.20 15.16 29.28
N ASP A 216 4.38 16.43 28.94
CA ASP A 216 3.45 17.25 28.15
C ASP A 216 3.19 16.67 26.74
N ILE A 217 4.24 16.24 26.05
CA ILE A 217 4.13 15.61 24.72
C ILE A 217 3.44 14.24 24.81
N ILE A 218 3.84 13.41 25.78
CA ILE A 218 3.27 12.06 25.95
C ILE A 218 1.78 12.17 26.29
N GLN A 219 1.41 13.08 27.20
CA GLN A 219 0.01 13.33 27.53
C GLN A 219 -0.77 13.82 26.30
N ALA A 220 -0.21 14.73 25.50
CA ALA A 220 -0.87 15.21 24.29
C ALA A 220 -1.16 14.08 23.28
N LEU A 221 -0.20 13.19 23.02
CA LEU A 221 -0.41 12.04 22.12
C LEU A 221 -1.47 11.07 22.68
N ASN A 222 -1.44 10.81 23.98
CA ASN A 222 -2.45 10.00 24.65
C ASN A 222 -3.86 10.61 24.52
N ARG A 223 -3.97 11.94 24.66
CA ARG A 223 -5.23 12.68 24.44
C ARG A 223 -5.67 12.62 22.97
N MET A 224 -4.77 12.77 22.01
CA MET A 224 -5.08 12.62 20.58
C MET A 224 -5.66 11.24 20.25
N SER A 225 -5.10 10.16 20.81
CA SER A 225 -5.67 8.81 20.66
C SER A 225 -7.09 8.72 21.23
N SER A 226 -7.39 9.46 22.29
CA SER A 226 -8.74 9.53 22.89
C SER A 226 -9.71 10.32 22.00
N VAL A 227 -9.27 11.44 21.40
CA VAL A 227 -10.05 12.23 20.43
C VAL A 227 -10.46 11.38 19.24
N ILE A 228 -9.51 10.65 18.65
CA ILE A 228 -9.79 9.78 17.50
C ILE A 228 -10.78 8.68 17.87
N TYR A 229 -10.68 8.11 19.08
CA TYR A 229 -11.66 7.12 19.54
C TYR A 229 -13.07 7.71 19.72
N VAL A 230 -13.18 8.96 20.19
CA VAL A 230 -14.46 9.67 20.23
C VAL A 230 -15.02 9.87 18.82
N LEU A 231 -14.20 10.24 17.84
CA LEU A 231 -14.63 10.32 16.43
C LEU A 231 -15.13 8.96 15.90
N MET A 232 -14.43 7.88 16.20
CA MET A 232 -14.86 6.52 15.83
C MET A 232 -16.25 6.20 16.37
N LEU A 233 -16.52 6.54 17.63
CA LEU A 233 -17.83 6.36 18.26
C LEU A 233 -18.92 7.22 17.60
N GLN A 234 -18.61 8.46 17.25
CA GLN A 234 -19.56 9.35 16.56
C GLN A 234 -19.95 8.83 15.18
N VAL A 235 -18.96 8.37 14.39
CA VAL A 235 -19.22 7.81 13.06
C VAL A 235 -20.00 6.49 13.18
N ALA A 236 -19.61 5.60 14.10
CA ALA A 236 -20.31 4.34 14.33
C ALA A 236 -21.77 4.55 14.75
N GLN A 237 -22.04 5.55 15.60
CA GLN A 237 -23.40 5.90 16.03
C GLN A 237 -24.27 6.35 14.86
N GLN A 238 -23.72 7.09 13.89
CA GLN A 238 -24.47 7.54 12.71
C GLN A 238 -24.81 6.39 11.77
N ALA A 239 -23.89 5.44 11.56
CA ALA A 239 -24.14 4.26 10.74
C ALA A 239 -25.31 3.41 11.30
N ASP A 240 -25.38 3.24 12.62
CA ASP A 240 -26.46 2.51 13.30
C ASP A 240 -27.84 3.20 13.17
N THR A 241 -27.87 4.53 13.09
CA THR A 241 -29.13 5.30 12.96
C THR A 241 -29.64 5.43 11.52
N SER A 242 -28.80 5.17 10.50
CA SER A 242 -29.11 5.55 9.12
C SER A 242 -29.71 4.46 8.25
N GLY A 243 -29.62 3.16 8.62
CA GLY A 243 -30.25 2.05 7.88
C GLY A 243 -29.92 1.92 6.37
N ASP A 244 -29.08 2.79 5.83
CA ASP A 244 -28.76 2.93 4.41
C ASP A 244 -27.24 2.81 4.28
N GLY A 245 -26.80 1.63 3.85
CA GLY A 245 -25.44 1.44 3.35
C GLY A 245 -25.32 2.22 2.04
N MET A 246 -24.70 3.40 2.09
CA MET A 246 -24.58 4.25 0.92
C MET A 246 -23.45 3.72 0.03
N ASP A 247 -23.81 2.91 -0.98
CA ASP A 247 -22.94 2.52 -2.09
C ASP A 247 -22.43 3.80 -2.78
N ASN A 248 -21.15 4.10 -2.60
CA ASN A 248 -20.50 5.23 -3.25
C ASN A 248 -19.46 4.70 -4.25
N PRO A 249 -19.82 4.57 -5.54
CA PRO A 249 -18.95 3.96 -6.56
C PRO A 249 -17.66 4.76 -6.80
N VAL A 250 -17.63 6.04 -6.41
CA VAL A 250 -16.42 6.88 -6.45
C VAL A 250 -15.47 6.52 -5.30
N VAL A 251 -16.01 6.12 -4.14
CA VAL A 251 -15.23 5.64 -3.01
C VAL A 251 -14.68 4.25 -3.29
N ASP A 252 -15.41 3.35 -3.96
CA ASP A 252 -14.85 2.04 -4.36
C ASP A 252 -13.70 2.20 -5.36
N GLU A 253 -13.78 3.15 -6.28
CA GLU A 253 -12.69 3.46 -7.21
C GLU A 253 -11.49 4.11 -6.51
N ILE A 254 -11.74 5.00 -5.55
CA ILE A 254 -10.69 5.64 -4.74
C ILE A 254 -10.06 4.64 -3.76
N VAL A 255 -10.85 3.77 -3.13
CA VAL A 255 -10.38 2.66 -2.28
C VAL A 255 -9.58 1.69 -3.14
N ALA A 256 -10.02 1.31 -4.34
CA ALA A 256 -9.22 0.51 -5.26
C ALA A 256 -7.89 1.19 -5.63
N LYS A 257 -7.91 2.51 -5.90
CA LYS A 257 -6.70 3.30 -6.21
C LYS A 257 -5.77 3.50 -5.01
N VAL A 258 -6.31 3.64 -3.81
CA VAL A 258 -5.57 3.85 -2.55
C VAL A 258 -5.02 2.52 -2.04
N MET A 259 -5.78 1.43 -2.15
CA MET A 259 -5.30 0.07 -1.91
C MET A 259 -4.24 -0.32 -2.94
N ALA A 260 -4.33 0.16 -4.17
CA ALA A 260 -3.25 0.05 -5.18
C ALA A 260 -2.01 0.91 -4.86
N GLN A 261 -2.14 2.00 -4.10
CA GLN A 261 -1.03 2.88 -3.70
C GLN A 261 -0.35 2.46 -2.38
N PHE A 262 -1.04 1.70 -1.51
CA PHE A 262 -0.48 1.15 -0.27
C PHE A 262 0.01 -0.30 -0.36
N THR A 263 -0.13 -0.94 -1.53
CA THR A 263 0.42 -2.27 -1.82
C THR A 263 1.85 -2.22 -2.36
N ASP A 264 2.64 -1.21 -1.98
CA ASP A 264 4.10 -1.21 -2.19
C ASP A 264 4.83 -2.11 -1.17
N VAL A 265 4.22 -3.27 -0.86
CA VAL A 265 4.97 -4.47 -0.51
C VAL A 265 5.25 -5.15 -1.84
N LYS A 266 6.48 -5.03 -2.34
CA LYS A 266 6.91 -5.71 -3.56
C LYS A 266 6.49 -7.19 -3.52
N GLY A 267 5.47 -7.56 -4.30
CA GLY A 267 5.24 -8.94 -4.70
C GLY A 267 4.03 -9.68 -4.10
N ASP A 268 3.09 -9.01 -3.43
CA ASP A 268 1.86 -9.68 -2.96
C ASP A 268 0.90 -9.97 -4.13
N ILE A 269 0.71 -11.24 -4.42
CA ILE A 269 -0.15 -11.79 -5.48
C ILE A 269 -1.42 -12.34 -4.82
N PRO A 270 -2.63 -11.88 -5.16
CA PRO A 270 -3.86 -12.47 -4.65
C PRO A 270 -3.93 -13.97 -4.98
N VAL A 271 -4.29 -14.80 -4.00
CA VAL A 271 -4.46 -16.24 -4.21
C VAL A 271 -5.94 -16.58 -4.11
N GLU A 272 -6.48 -17.26 -5.13
CA GLU A 272 -7.88 -17.66 -5.21
C GLU A 272 -8.02 -19.17 -5.39
N LEU A 273 -9.03 -19.74 -4.72
CA LEU A 273 -9.37 -21.16 -4.90
C LEU A 273 -10.24 -21.36 -6.15
N SER A 274 -9.76 -22.24 -7.00
CA SER A 274 -10.51 -22.80 -8.11
C SER A 274 -11.31 -24.00 -7.62
N ALA A 275 -12.59 -23.77 -7.32
CA ALA A 275 -13.54 -24.86 -7.04
C ALA A 275 -13.71 -25.75 -8.29
N ARG A 276 -14.08 -27.02 -8.07
CA ARG A 276 -14.45 -27.93 -9.15
C ARG A 276 -15.56 -27.32 -10.02
N HIS A 277 -15.36 -27.33 -11.33
CA HIS A 277 -16.28 -26.68 -12.25
C HIS A 277 -16.19 -27.23 -13.67
N VAL A 278 -17.17 -26.82 -14.50
CA VAL A 278 -17.24 -27.16 -15.91
C VAL A 278 -17.38 -25.91 -16.76
N HIS A 279 -16.61 -25.86 -17.84
CA HIS A 279 -16.84 -24.99 -19.00
C HIS A 279 -17.50 -25.83 -20.10
N LEU A 280 -18.53 -25.28 -20.76
CA LEU A 280 -19.29 -26.00 -21.78
C LEU A 280 -19.15 -25.35 -23.15
N SER A 281 -19.16 -26.17 -24.19
CA SER A 281 -19.36 -25.69 -25.57
C SER A 281 -20.81 -25.28 -25.82
N PRO A 282 -21.10 -24.41 -26.80
CA PRO A 282 -22.48 -24.06 -27.15
C PRO A 282 -23.37 -25.27 -27.44
N ALA A 283 -22.83 -26.30 -28.10
CA ALA A 283 -23.55 -27.55 -28.35
C ALA A 283 -23.83 -28.33 -27.06
N ALA A 284 -22.89 -28.35 -26.12
CA ALA A 284 -23.09 -28.97 -24.82
C ALA A 284 -24.10 -28.20 -23.95
N VAL A 285 -24.07 -26.86 -23.98
CA VAL A 285 -25.09 -26.02 -23.33
C VAL A 285 -26.48 -26.34 -23.87
N GLN A 286 -26.63 -26.36 -25.20
CA GLN A 286 -27.91 -26.69 -25.83
C GLN A 286 -28.38 -28.10 -25.48
N LYS A 287 -27.48 -29.09 -25.46
CA LYS A 287 -27.83 -30.47 -25.12
C LYS A 287 -28.24 -30.63 -23.65
N LEU A 288 -27.44 -30.11 -22.73
CA LEU A 288 -27.61 -30.34 -21.30
C LEU A 288 -28.70 -29.45 -20.67
N PHE A 289 -28.97 -28.28 -21.25
CA PHE A 289 -29.90 -27.30 -20.68
C PHE A 289 -30.99 -26.81 -21.63
N GLY A 290 -30.80 -26.91 -22.95
CA GLY A 290 -31.79 -26.48 -23.95
C GLY A 290 -31.96 -24.96 -24.08
N LYS A 291 -31.18 -24.17 -23.32
CA LYS A 291 -31.23 -22.71 -23.26
C LYS A 291 -29.84 -22.14 -23.00
N GLU A 292 -29.70 -20.83 -23.16
CA GLU A 292 -28.48 -20.11 -22.79
C GLU A 292 -28.22 -20.19 -21.27
N LEU A 293 -26.94 -20.13 -20.89
CA LEU A 293 -26.52 -20.13 -19.50
C LEU A 293 -26.97 -18.85 -18.79
N THR A 294 -27.39 -18.97 -17.54
CA THR A 294 -27.93 -17.84 -16.76
C THR A 294 -26.83 -17.28 -15.84
N PRO A 295 -26.28 -16.07 -16.08
CA PRO A 295 -25.24 -15.50 -15.23
C PRO A 295 -25.79 -15.18 -13.83
N VAL A 296 -25.02 -15.50 -12.79
CA VAL A 296 -25.37 -15.21 -11.38
C VAL A 296 -24.39 -14.24 -10.74
N ARG A 297 -23.09 -14.46 -10.95
CA ARG A 297 -22.04 -13.65 -10.33
C ARG A 297 -20.80 -13.62 -11.22
N GLU A 298 -20.22 -12.44 -11.41
CA GLU A 298 -18.93 -12.33 -12.08
C GLU A 298 -17.82 -13.00 -11.26
N LEU A 299 -16.80 -13.50 -11.96
CA LEU A 299 -15.58 -14.02 -11.35
C LEU A 299 -14.48 -12.97 -11.37
N SER A 300 -13.36 -13.28 -10.72
CA SER A 300 -12.21 -12.38 -10.63
C SER A 300 -11.62 -12.01 -12.00
N GLN A 301 -11.62 -12.96 -12.94
CA GLN A 301 -11.16 -12.72 -14.30
C GLN A 301 -12.25 -12.06 -15.15
N PRO A 302 -11.97 -10.89 -15.78
CA PRO A 302 -12.93 -10.14 -16.57
C PRO A 302 -13.70 -10.98 -17.59
N GLY A 303 -15.01 -10.79 -17.64
CA GLY A 303 -15.90 -11.46 -18.59
C GLY A 303 -16.17 -12.94 -18.28
N GLN A 304 -15.63 -13.51 -17.21
CA GLN A 304 -16.00 -14.85 -16.72
C GLN A 304 -17.05 -14.74 -15.62
N TYR A 305 -18.00 -15.68 -15.58
CA TYR A 305 -19.08 -15.66 -14.59
C TYR A 305 -19.51 -17.05 -14.14
N LEU A 306 -19.96 -17.14 -12.89
CA LEU A 306 -20.67 -18.30 -12.37
C LEU A 306 -22.10 -18.30 -12.90
N CYS A 307 -22.54 -19.43 -13.41
CA CYS A 307 -23.91 -19.62 -13.87
C CYS A 307 -24.82 -20.21 -12.78
N GLN A 308 -26.13 -20.05 -12.93
CA GLN A 308 -27.13 -20.70 -12.07
C GLN A 308 -27.10 -22.21 -12.26
N GLU A 309 -26.83 -22.65 -13.49
CA GLU A 309 -26.79 -24.03 -13.88
C GLU A 309 -25.74 -24.85 -13.12
N ARG A 310 -26.09 -26.11 -12.87
CA ARG A 310 -25.26 -27.09 -12.16
C ARG A 310 -25.31 -28.40 -12.91
N VAL A 311 -24.21 -29.14 -12.85
CA VAL A 311 -24.12 -30.47 -13.46
C VAL A 311 -23.69 -31.50 -12.43
N ARG A 312 -23.88 -32.75 -12.79
CA ARG A 312 -23.33 -33.91 -12.11
C ARG A 312 -22.20 -34.50 -12.92
N LEU A 313 -21.14 -34.94 -12.26
CA LEU A 313 -20.06 -35.67 -12.90
C LEU A 313 -20.10 -37.11 -12.42
N VAL A 314 -20.20 -38.05 -13.36
CA VAL A 314 -20.31 -39.48 -13.05
C VAL A 314 -19.08 -40.20 -13.59
N GLY A 315 -18.33 -40.82 -12.68
CA GLY A 315 -17.21 -41.70 -12.96
C GLY A 315 -17.54 -43.16 -12.62
N PRO A 316 -16.61 -44.09 -12.90
CA PRO A 316 -16.82 -45.52 -12.64
C PRO A 316 -16.96 -45.87 -11.15
N ALA A 317 -16.34 -45.11 -10.24
CA ALA A 317 -16.36 -45.41 -8.79
C ALA A 317 -17.34 -44.55 -7.98
N GLY A 318 -17.77 -43.41 -8.53
CA GLY A 318 -18.59 -42.47 -7.79
C GLY A 318 -19.07 -41.29 -8.62
N THR A 319 -19.80 -40.41 -7.94
CA THR A 319 -20.46 -39.26 -8.54
C THR A 319 -20.15 -38.00 -7.73
N LEU A 320 -19.93 -36.89 -8.42
CA LEU A 320 -19.87 -35.57 -7.81
C LEU A 320 -21.11 -34.76 -8.21
N GLU A 321 -21.86 -34.34 -7.22
CA GLU A 321 -23.11 -33.58 -7.36
C GLU A 321 -22.85 -32.06 -7.36
N ASN A 322 -23.80 -31.30 -7.88
CA ASN A 322 -23.86 -29.84 -7.76
C ASN A 322 -22.58 -29.10 -8.24
N ILE A 323 -22.04 -29.54 -9.38
CA ILE A 323 -20.82 -28.96 -9.96
C ILE A 323 -21.15 -27.66 -10.69
N ALA A 324 -20.36 -26.62 -10.39
CA ALA A 324 -20.53 -25.29 -10.96
C ALA A 324 -20.33 -25.29 -12.48
N VAL A 325 -21.16 -24.53 -13.18
CA VAL A 325 -20.96 -24.19 -14.60
C VAL A 325 -20.44 -22.76 -14.68
N LEU A 326 -19.33 -22.56 -15.38
CA LEU A 326 -18.72 -21.25 -15.58
C LEU A 326 -18.86 -20.81 -17.04
N GLY A 327 -19.40 -19.61 -17.23
CA GLY A 327 -19.56 -18.97 -18.52
C GLY A 327 -18.49 -17.91 -18.81
N PRO A 328 -18.45 -17.42 -20.07
CA PRO A 328 -19.31 -17.81 -21.18
C PRO A 328 -18.98 -19.20 -21.73
N ALA A 329 -19.88 -19.72 -22.57
CA ALA A 329 -19.61 -20.94 -23.32
C ALA A 329 -18.31 -20.81 -24.13
N ARG A 330 -17.49 -21.86 -24.15
CA ARG A 330 -16.17 -21.89 -24.78
C ARG A 330 -16.17 -22.75 -26.04
N GLY A 331 -15.07 -22.76 -26.80
CA GLY A 331 -14.96 -23.62 -27.99
C GLY A 331 -15.07 -25.12 -27.71
N ALA A 332 -14.65 -25.57 -26.52
CA ALA A 332 -14.68 -26.96 -26.10
C ALA A 332 -15.21 -27.12 -24.68
N THR A 333 -15.77 -28.30 -24.38
CA THR A 333 -16.19 -28.66 -23.03
C THR A 333 -14.99 -29.12 -22.22
N GLN A 334 -14.83 -28.61 -21.01
CA GLN A 334 -13.71 -28.89 -20.13
C GLN A 334 -14.19 -28.98 -18.68
N VAL A 335 -13.67 -29.95 -17.95
CA VAL A 335 -13.98 -30.20 -16.55
C VAL A 335 -12.69 -30.09 -15.73
N GLU A 336 -12.71 -29.21 -14.75
CA GLU A 336 -11.58 -28.94 -13.85
C GLU A 336 -11.94 -29.42 -12.44
N ILE A 337 -11.15 -30.33 -11.89
CA ILE A 337 -11.35 -30.92 -10.56
C ILE A 337 -10.02 -31.04 -9.80
N SER A 338 -10.08 -31.36 -8.50
CA SER A 338 -8.86 -31.69 -7.73
C SER A 338 -8.45 -33.16 -7.88
N ALA A 339 -7.26 -33.51 -7.40
CA ALA A 339 -6.81 -34.91 -7.37
C ALA A 339 -7.66 -35.77 -6.42
N THR A 340 -8.14 -35.20 -5.32
CA THR A 340 -9.09 -35.86 -4.42
C THR A 340 -10.41 -36.20 -5.13
N ASP A 341 -10.90 -35.29 -5.96
CA ASP A 341 -12.13 -35.48 -6.73
C ASP A 341 -11.99 -36.59 -7.78
N ALA A 342 -10.83 -36.65 -8.43
CA ALA A 342 -10.53 -37.71 -9.38
C ALA A 342 -10.59 -39.10 -8.72
N ARG A 343 -10.10 -39.21 -7.48
CA ARG A 343 -10.19 -40.46 -6.69
C ARG A 343 -11.64 -40.83 -6.38
N ILE A 344 -12.48 -39.87 -6.03
CA ILE A 344 -13.92 -40.11 -5.76
C ILE A 344 -14.61 -40.64 -7.02
N LEU A 345 -14.31 -40.05 -8.19
CA LEU A 345 -14.86 -40.49 -9.46
C LEU A 345 -14.28 -41.83 -9.93
N GLY A 346 -13.12 -42.24 -9.42
CA GLY A 346 -12.39 -43.42 -9.89
C GLY A 346 -11.71 -43.20 -11.24
N LEU A 347 -11.30 -41.97 -11.52
CA LEU A 347 -10.63 -41.57 -12.76
C LEU A 347 -9.20 -41.09 -12.47
N SER A 348 -8.36 -41.06 -13.50
CA SER A 348 -6.97 -40.58 -13.41
C SER A 348 -6.67 -39.53 -14.47
N PRO A 349 -7.34 -38.37 -14.42
CA PRO A 349 -7.10 -37.27 -15.34
C PRO A 349 -5.70 -36.68 -15.18
N PRO A 350 -5.08 -36.19 -16.26
CA PRO A 350 -3.77 -35.55 -16.20
C PRO A 350 -3.85 -34.17 -15.53
N ILE A 351 -2.74 -33.73 -14.93
CA ILE A 351 -2.56 -32.34 -14.47
C ILE A 351 -2.24 -31.48 -15.69
N ARG A 352 -3.10 -30.50 -16.01
CA ARG A 352 -2.98 -29.69 -17.24
C ARG A 352 -3.40 -28.24 -16.99
N GLN A 353 -2.97 -27.37 -17.89
CA GLN A 353 -3.44 -25.99 -17.95
C GLN A 353 -4.80 -25.93 -18.65
N SER A 354 -5.63 -24.94 -18.29
CA SER A 354 -6.93 -24.74 -18.92
C SER A 354 -6.78 -24.53 -20.44
N GLY A 355 -7.51 -25.30 -21.25
CA GLY A 355 -7.42 -25.35 -22.71
C GLY A 355 -6.58 -26.50 -23.26
N ASP A 356 -5.72 -27.13 -22.45
CA ASP A 356 -4.89 -28.27 -22.86
C ASP A 356 -5.59 -29.60 -22.53
N ILE A 357 -6.64 -29.90 -23.30
CA ILE A 357 -7.54 -31.04 -23.05
C ILE A 357 -7.27 -32.25 -23.96
N GLN A 358 -6.38 -32.13 -24.94
CA GLN A 358 -6.18 -33.20 -25.94
C GLN A 358 -5.64 -34.48 -25.28
N GLY A 359 -6.33 -35.60 -25.53
CA GLY A 359 -5.99 -36.91 -24.96
C GLY A 359 -6.16 -36.97 -23.44
N SER A 360 -6.90 -36.03 -22.84
CA SER A 360 -7.26 -36.08 -21.42
C SER A 360 -8.38 -37.10 -21.18
N THR A 361 -8.70 -37.36 -19.91
CA THR A 361 -9.69 -38.37 -19.56
C THR A 361 -11.11 -37.89 -19.93
N GLY A 362 -11.92 -38.79 -20.46
CA GLY A 362 -13.35 -38.55 -20.67
C GLY A 362 -14.17 -38.79 -19.41
N LEU A 363 -15.41 -38.27 -19.38
CA LEU A 363 -16.39 -38.64 -18.36
C LEU A 363 -17.82 -38.37 -18.82
N LYS A 364 -18.77 -38.70 -17.95
CA LYS A 364 -20.18 -38.38 -18.15
C LYS A 364 -20.59 -37.16 -17.32
N ILE A 365 -21.18 -36.18 -18.00
CA ILE A 365 -21.79 -34.97 -17.44
C ILE A 365 -23.31 -35.13 -17.54
N VAL A 366 -24.02 -35.00 -16.42
CA VAL A 366 -25.45 -35.28 -16.32
C VAL A 366 -26.19 -34.08 -15.75
N THR A 367 -27.34 -33.75 -16.33
CA THR A 367 -28.34 -32.85 -15.77
C THR A 367 -29.67 -33.60 -15.63
N ASP A 368 -30.70 -32.93 -15.13
CA ASP A 368 -32.05 -33.51 -15.08
C ASP A 368 -32.70 -33.60 -16.48
N ILE A 369 -32.11 -32.94 -17.48
CA ILE A 369 -32.62 -32.88 -18.86
C ILE A 369 -31.94 -33.94 -19.73
N ASP A 370 -30.60 -34.00 -19.72
CA ASP A 370 -29.86 -34.91 -20.58
C ASP A 370 -28.49 -35.30 -20.00
N THR A 371 -27.84 -36.24 -20.68
CA THR A 371 -26.51 -36.75 -20.40
C THR A 371 -25.58 -36.51 -21.59
N LEU A 372 -24.43 -35.92 -21.31
CA LEU A 372 -23.32 -35.77 -22.26
C LEU A 372 -22.16 -36.67 -21.81
N THR A 373 -21.70 -37.56 -22.68
CA THR A 373 -20.41 -38.25 -22.49
C THR A 373 -19.38 -37.54 -23.35
N ILE A 374 -18.26 -37.17 -22.75
CA ILE A 374 -17.10 -36.62 -23.44
C ILE A 374 -15.98 -37.65 -23.42
N ASP A 375 -15.27 -37.81 -24.53
CA ASP A 375 -14.13 -38.74 -24.64
C ASP A 375 -12.84 -38.13 -24.11
N GLU A 376 -12.74 -36.79 -24.13
CA GLU A 376 -11.68 -35.98 -23.54
C GLU A 376 -12.26 -34.70 -22.94
N GLY A 377 -11.59 -34.12 -21.94
CA GLY A 377 -11.96 -32.84 -21.33
C GLY A 377 -11.80 -32.79 -19.82
N LEU A 378 -11.55 -33.91 -19.12
CA LEU A 378 -11.31 -33.94 -17.68
C LEU A 378 -9.83 -33.74 -17.35
N ILE A 379 -9.54 -32.73 -16.55
CA ILE A 379 -8.19 -32.43 -16.06
C ILE A 379 -8.19 -32.17 -14.56
N VAL A 380 -7.05 -32.44 -13.92
CA VAL A 380 -6.71 -31.78 -12.65
C VAL A 380 -6.12 -30.42 -13.01
N ALA A 381 -6.71 -29.35 -12.49
CA ALA A 381 -6.28 -28.00 -12.82
C ALA A 381 -4.85 -27.75 -12.32
N ALA A 382 -3.93 -27.44 -13.23
CA ALA A 382 -2.59 -27.03 -12.86
C ALA A 382 -2.62 -25.59 -12.35
N ARG A 383 -1.97 -25.33 -11.21
CA ARG A 383 -1.76 -23.97 -10.68
C ARG A 383 -1.15 -23.03 -11.72
N HIS A 384 -1.62 -21.80 -11.74
CA HIS A 384 -1.15 -20.76 -12.65
C HIS A 384 -1.42 -19.37 -12.10
N LEU A 385 -0.84 -18.37 -12.74
CA LEU A 385 -0.95 -16.98 -12.35
C LEU A 385 -1.41 -16.16 -13.56
N HIS A 386 -2.60 -15.56 -13.48
CA HIS A 386 -3.10 -14.61 -14.45
C HIS A 386 -2.60 -13.22 -14.11
N MET A 387 -2.12 -12.45 -15.09
CA MET A 387 -1.72 -11.06 -14.85
C MET A 387 -1.85 -10.19 -16.10
N HIS A 388 -2.05 -8.88 -15.88
CA HIS A 388 -1.98 -7.89 -16.95
C HIS A 388 -0.53 -7.69 -17.42
N GLN A 389 -0.34 -7.09 -18.60
CA GLN A 389 0.99 -6.76 -19.11
C GLN A 389 1.78 -5.83 -18.16
N ASP A 390 1.09 -4.89 -17.51
CA ASP A 390 1.69 -3.97 -16.55
C ASP A 390 2.17 -4.68 -15.28
N ASP A 391 1.43 -5.70 -14.82
CA ASP A 391 1.84 -6.53 -13.70
C ASP A 391 3.07 -7.38 -14.04
N ALA A 392 3.13 -7.93 -15.24
CA ALA A 392 4.27 -8.69 -15.72
C ALA A 392 5.55 -7.83 -15.72
N VAL A 393 5.44 -6.59 -16.23
CA VAL A 393 6.54 -5.62 -16.19
C VAL A 393 6.92 -5.26 -14.75
N ARG A 394 5.93 -4.98 -13.89
CA ARG A 394 6.12 -4.62 -12.48
C ARG A 394 6.81 -5.72 -11.68
N LEU A 395 6.44 -6.98 -11.93
CA LEU A 395 6.98 -8.15 -11.24
C LEU A 395 8.25 -8.71 -11.91
N GLY A 396 8.65 -8.16 -13.06
CA GLY A 396 9.87 -8.55 -13.78
C GLY A 396 9.79 -9.94 -14.41
N VAL A 397 8.60 -10.35 -14.85
CA VAL A 397 8.28 -11.68 -15.39
C VAL A 397 7.64 -11.57 -16.78
N LYS A 398 7.56 -12.67 -17.51
CA LYS A 398 7.00 -12.74 -18.87
C LYS A 398 5.96 -13.85 -19.00
N ASP A 399 5.15 -13.76 -20.05
CA ASP A 399 4.22 -14.82 -20.41
C ASP A 399 4.95 -16.16 -20.55
N LYS A 400 4.37 -17.21 -19.95
CA LYS A 400 4.88 -18.58 -19.89
C LYS A 400 6.11 -18.80 -19.03
N ASP A 401 6.57 -17.81 -18.28
CA ASP A 401 7.59 -18.04 -17.26
C ASP A 401 7.04 -19.01 -16.19
N LEU A 402 7.95 -19.81 -15.63
CA LEU A 402 7.67 -20.69 -14.51
C LEU A 402 8.27 -20.08 -13.25
N VAL A 403 7.42 -19.73 -12.30
CA VAL A 403 7.84 -19.03 -11.08
C VAL A 403 7.59 -19.84 -9.81
N ARG A 404 8.15 -19.33 -8.71
CA ARG A 404 7.94 -19.85 -7.36
C ARG A 404 7.16 -18.83 -6.54
N VAL A 405 6.10 -19.26 -5.86
CA VAL A 405 5.30 -18.39 -4.99
C VAL A 405 5.20 -19.02 -3.62
N ARG A 406 5.55 -18.26 -2.58
CA ARG A 406 5.35 -18.64 -1.18
C ARG A 406 3.96 -18.20 -0.74
N ILE A 407 3.18 -19.11 -0.16
CA ILE A 407 1.81 -18.86 0.32
C ILE A 407 1.68 -19.43 1.74
N GLY A 408 0.87 -18.77 2.56
CA GLY A 408 0.53 -19.23 3.91
C GLY A 408 1.54 -18.81 4.97
N ASP A 409 1.18 -19.06 6.23
CA ASP A 409 1.93 -18.68 7.42
C ASP A 409 2.44 -19.91 8.19
N VAL A 410 1.62 -20.45 9.11
CA VAL A 410 1.83 -21.67 9.89
C VAL A 410 1.94 -22.87 8.97
N ARG A 411 1.13 -22.91 7.90
CA ARG A 411 1.21 -23.89 6.82
C ARG A 411 1.89 -23.31 5.58
N SER A 412 2.95 -22.52 5.76
CA SER A 412 3.65 -21.94 4.61
C SER A 412 4.18 -23.01 3.66
N VAL A 413 3.90 -22.81 2.37
CA VAL A 413 4.33 -23.69 1.27
C VAL A 413 4.93 -22.82 0.18
N VAL A 414 6.01 -23.30 -0.44
CA VAL A 414 6.51 -22.74 -1.70
C VAL A 414 6.00 -23.62 -2.83
N PHE A 415 5.10 -23.07 -3.63
CA PHE A 415 4.66 -23.71 -4.86
C PHE A 415 5.64 -23.37 -5.97
N GLU A 416 6.26 -24.39 -6.55
CA GLU A 416 7.19 -24.22 -7.67
C GLU A 416 6.48 -24.43 -9.01
N LYS A 417 7.14 -24.02 -10.11
CA LYS A 417 6.67 -24.25 -11.48
C LYS A 417 5.25 -23.72 -11.73
N ILE A 418 4.95 -22.56 -11.18
CA ILE A 418 3.67 -21.88 -11.45
C ILE A 418 3.79 -21.17 -12.80
N LEU A 419 2.91 -21.51 -13.73
CA LEU A 419 2.91 -20.90 -15.05
C LEU A 419 2.32 -19.49 -15.00
N ILE A 420 3.06 -18.52 -15.51
CA ILE A 420 2.56 -17.16 -15.74
C ILE A 420 1.81 -17.10 -17.06
N ARG A 421 0.64 -16.48 -17.02
CA ARG A 421 -0.22 -16.22 -18.17
C ARG A 421 -0.49 -14.72 -18.24
N VAL A 422 0.04 -14.07 -19.28
CA VAL A 422 -0.13 -12.63 -19.47
C VAL A 422 -1.17 -12.38 -20.55
N ASN A 423 -2.17 -11.55 -20.23
CA ASN A 423 -3.16 -11.09 -21.18
C ASN A 423 -3.67 -9.70 -20.79
N GLU A 424 -3.98 -8.85 -21.77
CA GLU A 424 -4.53 -7.50 -21.53
C GLU A 424 -5.88 -7.52 -20.81
N ASN A 425 -6.61 -8.64 -20.84
CA ASN A 425 -7.89 -8.80 -20.16
C ASN A 425 -7.77 -9.57 -18.83
N TYR A 426 -6.56 -9.86 -18.34
CA TYR A 426 -6.37 -10.57 -17.08
C TYR A 426 -6.18 -9.62 -15.91
N ARG A 427 -6.69 -10.05 -14.75
CA ARG A 427 -6.40 -9.43 -13.45
C ARG A 427 -5.42 -10.31 -12.68
N LEU A 428 -4.52 -9.67 -11.92
CA LEU A 428 -3.52 -10.35 -11.11
C LEU A 428 -4.17 -11.31 -10.11
N ALA A 429 -4.03 -12.62 -10.34
CA ALA A 429 -4.48 -13.65 -9.41
C ALA A 429 -3.74 -14.96 -9.66
N MET A 430 -3.30 -15.62 -8.58
CA MET A 430 -2.85 -17.00 -8.59
C MET A 430 -4.03 -17.92 -8.32
N HIS A 431 -4.23 -18.90 -9.18
CA HIS A 431 -5.29 -19.89 -9.08
C HIS A 431 -4.69 -21.24 -8.65
N ILE A 432 -5.22 -21.78 -7.55
CA ILE A 432 -4.87 -23.09 -7.00
C ILE A 432 -6.14 -23.88 -6.71
N ASP A 433 -6.06 -25.21 -6.77
CA ASP A 433 -7.22 -26.05 -6.45
C ASP A 433 -7.43 -26.19 -4.93
N PHE A 434 -8.51 -26.89 -4.52
CA PHE A 434 -8.81 -27.11 -3.11
C PHE A 434 -7.80 -28.00 -2.38
N ASP A 435 -7.14 -28.94 -3.05
CA ASP A 435 -6.12 -29.78 -2.41
C ASP A 435 -4.88 -28.93 -2.09
N GLU A 436 -4.47 -28.07 -3.03
CA GLU A 436 -3.37 -27.11 -2.86
C GLU A 436 -3.71 -26.05 -1.80
N GLY A 437 -4.92 -25.49 -1.83
CA GLY A 437 -5.40 -24.52 -0.85
C GLY A 437 -5.41 -25.07 0.57
N ASN A 438 -5.91 -26.29 0.75
CA ASN A 438 -5.88 -26.97 2.04
C ASN A 438 -4.45 -27.27 2.50
N ALA A 439 -3.53 -27.56 1.57
CA ALA A 439 -2.13 -27.83 1.90
C ALA A 439 -1.42 -26.62 2.50
N CYS A 440 -1.71 -25.41 2.00
CA CYS A 440 -1.12 -24.15 2.49
C CYS A 440 -1.97 -23.39 3.52
N GLY A 441 -3.10 -23.98 3.98
CA GLY A 441 -3.98 -23.34 4.96
C GLY A 441 -4.65 -22.07 4.45
N TRP A 442 -5.02 -22.05 3.16
CA TRP A 442 -5.60 -20.87 2.51
C TRP A 442 -6.87 -20.36 3.21
N VAL A 443 -7.00 -19.04 3.31
CA VAL A 443 -8.22 -18.33 3.76
C VAL A 443 -8.54 -17.18 2.80
N PRO A 444 -9.80 -16.71 2.74
CA PRO A 444 -10.17 -15.58 1.88
C PRO A 444 -9.28 -14.35 2.11
N GLY A 445 -8.84 -13.73 1.01
CA GLY A 445 -7.95 -12.56 1.05
C GLY A 445 -6.46 -12.89 1.23
N MET A 446 -6.07 -14.16 1.34
CA MET A 446 -4.67 -14.54 1.42
C MET A 446 -3.91 -14.16 0.14
N THR A 447 -2.71 -13.60 0.33
CA THR A 447 -1.77 -13.27 -0.75
C THR A 447 -0.57 -14.22 -0.72
N GLY A 448 0.10 -14.33 -1.87
CA GLY A 448 1.34 -15.07 -2.05
C GLY A 448 2.47 -14.14 -2.46
N GLN A 449 3.70 -14.52 -2.14
CA GLN A 449 4.90 -13.74 -2.47
C GLN A 449 5.67 -14.39 -3.59
N LEU A 450 5.89 -13.65 -4.68
CA LEU A 450 6.78 -14.08 -5.77
C LEU A 450 8.22 -14.19 -5.25
N LEU A 451 8.84 -15.35 -5.41
CA LEU A 451 10.24 -15.55 -5.08
C LEU A 451 11.10 -15.31 -6.32
N THR A 452 11.94 -14.28 -6.28
CA THR A 452 12.99 -14.06 -7.29
C THR A 452 14.20 -14.91 -6.92
N ASP A 453 14.93 -15.43 -7.92
CA ASP A 453 16.12 -16.27 -7.74
C ASP A 453 17.32 -15.47 -7.18
N ARG A 454 17.16 -14.90 -5.99
CA ARG A 454 18.19 -14.26 -5.17
C ARG A 454 18.06 -14.73 -3.73
N SER A 455 18.17 -16.04 -3.50
CA SER A 455 18.78 -16.67 -2.31
C SER A 455 18.80 -18.18 -2.49
#